data_AF-A0A124FLI9-F1
#
_entry.id   AF-A0A124FLI9-F1
#
_cell.length_a   1.000
_cell.length_b   1.000
_cell.length_c   1.000
_cell.angle_alpha   90.00
_cell.angle_beta   90.00
_cell.angle_gamma   90.00
#
_symmetry.space_group_name_H-M   'P 1'
#
loop_
_entity.id
_entity.type
_entity.pdbx_description
1 polymer ?
#
loop_
_entity_poly.entity_id
_entity_poly.type
_entity_poly.pdbx_seq_one_letter_code
_entity_poly.pdbx_strand_id
1 'polypeptide(L)'
;MTLREQFFAFLLSMLLGYGAGFGWDFYRAVRAELRLRRWGTGIGDLAFWVVLTGAVFGFSLLVTWGEIRWYIFLGLGLGALAYRRTLGPRGYAFWERGVKIFWGIGRKRKKHVEET
;
A
#
# COMPACT_ATOMS: atom_id res chain seq x y z
N MET A 1 -0.84 28.15 -11.40
CA MET A 1 -1.70 26.97 -11.64
C MET A 1 -3.09 27.39 -12.01
N THR A 2 -3.58 26.95 -13.17
CA THR A 2 -4.97 27.16 -13.60
C THR A 2 -5.93 26.30 -12.78
N LEU A 3 -7.23 26.64 -12.77
CA LEU A 3 -8.25 25.88 -12.03
C LEU A 3 -8.34 24.41 -12.49
N ARG A 4 -8.11 24.18 -13.79
CA ARG A 4 -8.05 22.84 -14.40
C ARG A 4 -6.90 22.01 -13.82
N GLU A 5 -5.70 22.58 -13.72
CA GLU A 5 -4.53 21.89 -13.16
C GLU A 5 -4.75 21.51 -11.69
N GLN A 6 -5.37 22.39 -10.90
CA GLN A 6 -5.70 22.10 -9.51
C GLN A 6 -6.70 20.94 -9.39
N PHE A 7 -7.68 20.87 -10.29
CA PHE A 7 -8.66 19.78 -10.33
C PHE A 7 -8.01 18.44 -10.71
N PHE A 8 -7.11 18.44 -11.71
CA PHE A 8 -6.34 17.24 -12.07
C PHE A 8 -5.41 16.79 -10.94
N ALA A 9 -4.72 17.73 -10.28
CA ALA A 9 -3.89 17.43 -9.12
C ALA A 9 -4.69 16.78 -7.99
N PHE A 10 -5.92 17.23 -7.76
CA PHE A 10 -6.83 16.63 -6.79
C PHE A 10 -7.28 15.22 -7.17
N LEU A 11 -7.63 14.98 -8.45
CA LEU A 11 -8.00 13.64 -8.90
C LEU A 11 -6.82 12.65 -8.81
N LEU A 12 -5.62 13.11 -9.17
CA LEU A 12 -4.42 12.29 -9.07
C LEU A 12 -4.04 12.00 -7.62
N SER A 13 -4.19 12.96 -6.70
CA SER A 13 -3.97 12.70 -5.26
C SER A 13 -4.97 11.68 -4.70
N MET A 14 -6.20 11.70 -5.21
CA MET A 14 -7.21 10.68 -4.88
C MET A 14 -6.84 9.29 -5.41
N LEU A 15 -6.31 9.20 -6.63
CA LEU A 15 -5.77 7.94 -7.17
C LEU A 15 -4.54 7.45 -6.38
N LEU A 16 -3.66 8.36 -5.98
CA LEU A 16 -2.50 8.05 -5.15
C LEU A 16 -2.93 7.49 -3.79
N GLY A 17 -3.93 8.10 -3.15
CA GLY A 17 -4.53 7.61 -1.91
C GLY A 17 -5.21 6.25 -2.07
N TYR A 18 -5.87 6.02 -3.19
CA TYR A 18 -6.45 4.72 -3.52
C TYR A 18 -5.37 3.62 -3.66
N GLY A 19 -4.27 3.92 -4.37
CA GLY A 19 -3.11 3.05 -4.48
C GLY A 19 -2.41 2.80 -3.15
N ALA A 20 -2.31 3.82 -2.29
CA ALA A 20 -1.80 3.68 -0.93
C ALA A 20 -2.65 2.70 -0.09
N GLY A 21 -3.98 2.76 -0.24
CA GLY A 21 -4.90 1.79 0.36
C GLY A 21 -4.64 0.36 -0.12
N PHE A 22 -4.38 0.16 -1.42
CA PHE A 22 -4.01 -1.13 -1.98
C PHE A 22 -2.66 -1.64 -1.45
N GLY A 23 -1.66 -0.77 -1.33
CA GLY A 23 -0.36 -1.11 -0.72
C GLY A 23 -0.50 -1.51 0.75
N TRP A 24 -1.41 -0.86 1.49
CA TRP A 24 -1.71 -1.23 2.88
C TRP A 24 -2.31 -2.64 3.01
N ASP A 25 -3.20 -3.05 2.10
CA ASP A 25 -3.74 -4.40 2.07
C ASP A 25 -2.66 -5.45 1.76
N PHE A 26 -1.75 -5.15 0.83
CA PHE A 26 -0.57 -6.01 0.58
C PHE A 26 0.28 -6.17 1.84
N TYR A 27 0.61 -5.07 2.50
CA TYR A 27 1.35 -5.08 3.77
C TYR A 27 0.65 -5.95 4.83
N ARG A 28 -0.67 -5.80 4.95
CA ARG A 28 -1.47 -6.54 5.93
C ARG A 28 -1.54 -8.05 5.61
N ALA A 29 -1.62 -8.43 4.34
CA ALA A 29 -1.59 -9.83 3.91
C ALA A 29 -0.23 -10.49 4.16
N VAL A 30 0.87 -9.80 3.83
CA VAL A 30 2.24 -10.24 4.13
C VAL A 30 2.43 -10.40 5.65
N ARG A 31 1.93 -9.44 6.45
CA ARG A 31 1.98 -9.51 7.92
C ARG A 31 1.22 -10.72 8.49
N ALA A 32 0.06 -11.03 7.93
CA ALA A 32 -0.76 -12.16 8.37
C ALA A 32 -0.05 -13.50 8.16
N GLU A 33 0.61 -13.68 7.01
CA GLU A 33 1.30 -14.95 6.70
C GLU A 33 2.63 -15.10 7.46
N LEU A 34 3.40 -14.02 7.62
CA LEU A 34 4.70 -14.10 8.29
C LEU A 34 4.63 -14.28 9.82
N ARG A 35 3.44 -14.29 10.44
CA ARG A 35 3.25 -14.38 11.92
C ARG A 35 4.26 -13.49 12.67
N LEU A 36 4.45 -12.28 12.17
CA LEU A 36 5.51 -11.37 12.60
C LEU A 36 5.29 -10.98 14.08
N ARG A 37 6.01 -11.65 15.00
CA ARG A 37 6.06 -11.30 16.44
C ARG A 37 6.50 -9.83 16.59
N ARG A 38 6.11 -9.20 17.73
CA ARG A 38 6.22 -7.77 18.10
C ARG A 38 7.25 -6.90 17.35
N TRP A 39 8.47 -7.38 17.11
CA TRP A 39 9.56 -6.66 16.42
C TRP A 39 9.34 -6.37 14.93
N GLY A 40 8.78 -7.31 14.17
CA GLY A 40 8.61 -7.07 12.72
C GLY A 40 7.47 -6.11 12.39
N THR A 41 6.58 -5.83 13.36
CA THR A 41 5.54 -4.82 13.19
C THR A 41 6.14 -3.43 13.04
N GLY A 42 7.21 -3.12 13.77
CA GLY A 42 7.88 -1.82 13.68
C GLY A 42 8.57 -1.59 12.34
N ILE A 43 9.28 -2.60 11.82
CA ILE A 43 9.97 -2.50 10.52
C ILE A 43 8.95 -2.35 9.39
N GLY A 44 7.86 -3.11 9.45
CA GLY A 44 6.80 -3.03 8.46
C GLY A 44 6.08 -1.69 8.45
N ASP A 45 5.78 -1.14 9.63
CA ASP A 45 5.18 0.19 9.77
C ASP A 45 6.12 1.27 9.23
N LEU A 46 7.41 1.20 9.58
CA LEU A 46 8.42 2.15 9.12
C LEU A 46 8.61 2.09 7.60
N ALA A 47 8.65 0.90 7.01
CA ALA A 47 8.72 0.73 5.55
C ALA A 47 7.47 1.30 4.85
N PHE A 48 6.28 1.05 5.39
CA PHE A 48 5.04 1.62 4.86
C PHE A 48 5.05 3.15 4.94
N TRP A 49 5.46 3.71 6.08
CA TRP A 49 5.60 5.14 6.26
C TRP A 49 6.60 5.75 5.27
N VAL A 50 7.77 5.15 5.07
CA VAL A 50 8.76 5.63 4.11
C VAL A 50 8.21 5.61 2.68
N VAL A 51 7.56 4.52 2.28
CA VAL A 51 6.95 4.40 0.94
C VAL A 51 5.83 5.41 0.75
N LEU A 52 4.93 5.54 1.75
CA LEU A 52 3.81 6.47 1.69
C LEU A 52 4.30 7.92 1.62
N THR A 53 5.24 8.29 2.49
CA THR A 53 5.80 9.64 2.53
C THR A 53 6.56 9.95 1.24
N GLY A 54 7.35 9.01 0.74
CA GLY A 54 8.04 9.14 -0.55
C GLY A 54 7.09 9.27 -1.73
N ALA A 55 6.00 8.51 -1.76
CA ALA A 55 4.97 8.61 -2.80
C ALA A 55 4.25 9.96 -2.76
N VAL A 56 3.84 10.42 -1.57
CA VAL A 56 3.19 11.73 -1.38
C VAL A 56 4.15 12.86 -1.77
N PHE A 57 5.40 12.78 -1.35
CA PHE A 57 6.41 13.81 -1.62
C PHE A 57 6.79 13.85 -3.10
N GLY A 58 7.04 12.69 -3.73
CA GLY A 58 7.31 12.58 -5.15
C GLY A 58 6.15 13.07 -6.00
N PHE A 59 4.91 12.73 -5.62
CA PHE A 59 3.71 13.27 -6.25
C PHE A 59 3.63 14.80 -6.14
N SER A 60 3.87 15.34 -4.94
CA SER A 60 3.89 16.79 -4.69
C SER A 60 4.96 17.49 -5.53
N LEU A 61 6.15 16.90 -5.66
CA LEU A 61 7.22 17.42 -6.51
C LEU A 61 6.85 17.42 -8.00
N LEU A 62 6.27 16.33 -8.50
CA LEU A 62 5.93 16.18 -9.92
C LEU A 62 4.76 17.06 -10.35
N VAL A 63 3.75 17.21 -9.49
CA VAL A 63 2.50 17.88 -9.85
C VAL A 63 2.48 19.34 -9.41
N THR A 64 2.96 19.62 -8.20
CA THR A 64 2.89 20.95 -7.60
C THR A 64 4.26 21.58 -7.36
N TRP A 65 5.33 21.04 -7.95
CA TRP A 65 6.71 21.53 -7.74
C TRP A 65 7.13 21.56 -6.26
N GLY A 66 6.52 20.69 -5.44
CA GLY A 66 6.80 20.60 -4.00
C GLY A 66 5.96 21.54 -3.14
N GLU A 67 5.03 22.30 -3.73
CA GLU A 67 4.09 23.10 -2.94
C GLU A 67 3.11 22.18 -2.21
N ILE A 68 3.22 22.14 -0.88
CA ILE A 68 2.39 21.30 -0.02
C ILE A 68 1.01 21.94 0.10
N ARG A 69 0.05 21.40 -0.65
CA ARG A 69 -1.32 21.93 -0.70
C ARG A 69 -2.27 21.03 0.07
N TRP A 70 -3.06 21.61 0.97
CA TRP A 70 -3.94 20.88 1.89
C TRP A 70 -4.92 19.92 1.21
N TYR A 71 -5.39 20.25 -0.01
CA TYR A 71 -6.30 19.40 -0.76
C TYR A 71 -5.66 18.08 -1.24
N ILE A 72 -4.33 17.99 -1.29
CA ILE A 72 -3.62 16.74 -1.61
C ILE A 72 -3.82 15.73 -0.49
N PHE A 73 -3.71 16.15 0.77
CA PHE A 73 -3.98 15.30 1.93
C PHE A 73 -5.45 14.87 1.99
N LEU A 74 -6.38 15.77 1.65
CA LEU A 74 -7.81 15.43 1.55
C LEU A 74 -8.06 14.39 0.46
N GLY A 75 -7.48 14.55 -0.73
CA GLY A 75 -7.56 13.56 -1.80
C GLY A 75 -6.97 12.22 -1.39
N LEU A 76 -5.82 12.22 -0.72
CA LEU A 76 -5.18 11.00 -0.22
C LEU A 76 -6.09 10.25 0.78
N GLY A 77 -6.66 10.97 1.74
CA GLY A 77 -7.57 10.42 2.73
C GLY A 77 -8.87 9.88 2.11
N LEU A 78 -9.46 10.63 1.17
CA LEU A 78 -10.67 10.23 0.45
C LEU A 78 -10.40 9.02 -0.46
N GLY A 79 -9.27 8.98 -1.15
CA GLY A 79 -8.83 7.85 -1.97
C GLY A 79 -8.65 6.58 -1.15
N ALA A 80 -7.98 6.69 -0.01
CA ALA A 80 -7.79 5.57 0.92
C ALA A 80 -9.13 5.08 1.51
N LEU A 81 -10.05 6.00 1.83
CA LEU A 81 -11.38 5.66 2.33
C LEU A 81 -12.23 4.98 1.25
N ALA A 82 -12.17 5.47 0.01
CA ALA A 82 -12.84 4.89 -1.15
C ALA A 82 -12.31 3.47 -1.44
N TYR A 83 -11.00 3.27 -1.36
CA TYR A 83 -10.39 1.94 -1.45
C TYR A 83 -10.93 0.99 -0.38
N ARG A 84 -10.90 1.42 0.90
CA ARG A 84 -11.41 0.59 2.00
C ARG A 84 -12.88 0.21 1.82
N ARG A 85 -13.71 1.12 1.32
CA ARG A 85 -15.14 0.90 1.12
C ARG A 85 -15.46 0.00 -0.08
N THR A 86 -14.61 0.00 -1.11
CA THR A 86 -14.83 -0.77 -2.35
C THR A 86 -14.18 -2.16 -2.33
N LEU A 87 -12.92 -2.24 -1.90
CA LEU A 87 -12.08 -3.45 -2.01
C LEU A 87 -11.72 -4.10 -0.68
N GLY A 88 -12.17 -3.57 0.46
CA GLY A 88 -11.76 -4.03 1.79
C GLY A 88 -11.73 -5.56 2.02
N PRO A 89 -12.77 -6.35 1.65
CA PRO A 89 -12.73 -7.81 1.81
C PRO A 89 -11.99 -8.55 0.68
N ARG A 90 -11.97 -7.98 -0.54
CA ARG A 90 -11.48 -8.66 -1.76
C ARG A 90 -9.99 -8.49 -1.96
N GLY A 91 -9.44 -7.31 -1.66
CA GLY A 91 -8.00 -7.03 -1.73
C GLY A 91 -7.21 -7.94 -0.81
N TYR A 92 -7.64 -8.07 0.45
CA TYR A 92 -7.04 -8.99 1.41
C TYR A 92 -7.10 -10.46 0.95
N ALA A 93 -8.26 -10.93 0.47
CA ALA A 93 -8.42 -12.33 0.04
C ALA A 93 -7.59 -12.67 -1.22
N PHE A 94 -7.44 -11.72 -2.15
CA PHE A 94 -6.60 -11.88 -3.33
C PHE A 94 -5.12 -11.99 -2.94
N TRP A 95 -4.64 -11.08 -2.08
CA TRP A 95 -3.25 -11.06 -1.65
C TRP A 95 -2.90 -12.23 -0.72
N GLU A 96 -3.78 -12.62 0.19
CA GLU A 96 -3.57 -13.79 1.05
C GLU A 96 -3.41 -15.07 0.21
N ARG A 97 -4.23 -15.25 -0.83
CA ARG A 97 -4.09 -16.38 -1.75
C ARG A 97 -2.77 -16.32 -2.53
N GLY A 98 -2.41 -15.15 -3.07
CA GLY A 98 -1.15 -14.98 -3.80
C GLY A 98 0.08 -15.28 -2.93
N VAL A 99 0.11 -14.75 -1.70
CA VAL A 99 1.20 -14.96 -0.75
C VAL A 99 1.26 -16.42 -0.29
N LYS A 100 0.12 -17.06 0.02
CA LYS A 100 0.06 -18.49 0.38
C LYS A 100 0.48 -19.41 -0.75
N ILE A 101 0.17 -19.09 -2.00
CA ILE A 101 0.66 -19.86 -3.16
C ILE A 101 2.19 -19.77 -3.23
N PHE A 102 2.73 -18.55 -3.14
CA PHE A 102 4.17 -18.33 -3.22
C PHE A 102 4.94 -19.03 -2.08
N TRP A 103 4.43 -18.96 -0.85
CA TRP A 103 5.07 -19.57 0.32
C TRP A 103 4.74 -21.07 0.52
N GLY A 104 3.53 -21.49 0.17
CA GLY A 104 3.09 -22.90 0.21
C GLY A 104 3.89 -23.81 -0.72
N ILE A 105 4.39 -23.26 -1.84
CA ILE A 105 5.35 -23.94 -2.72
C ILE A 105 6.72 -24.08 -2.03
N GLY A 106 7.16 -23.08 -1.27
CA GLY A 106 8.43 -23.12 -0.52
C GLY A 106 8.47 -24.17 0.58
N ARG A 107 7.33 -24.47 1.23
CA ARG A 107 7.27 -25.45 2.32
C ARG A 107 7.39 -26.90 1.84
N LYS A 108 6.93 -27.21 0.62
CA LYS A 108 7.08 -28.54 0.02
C LYS A 108 8.54 -28.88 -0.31
N ARG A 109 9.40 -27.88 -0.55
CA ARG A 109 10.80 -28.11 -0.92
C ARG A 109 11.70 -28.45 0.28
N LYS A 110 11.34 -28.09 1.53
CA LYS A 110 12.12 -28.46 2.72
C LYS A 110 11.92 -29.91 3.18
N LYS A 111 10.72 -30.48 3.04
CA LYS A 111 10.46 -31.87 3.44
C LYS A 111 11.23 -32.90 2.59
N HIS A 112 11.49 -32.59 1.33
CA HIS A 112 12.19 -33.52 0.43
C HIS A 112 13.73 -33.51 0.57
N VAL A 113 14.30 -32.60 1.36
CA VAL A 113 15.76 -32.48 1.57
C VAL A 113 16.17 -33.05 2.94
N GLU A 114 15.24 -33.24 3.87
CA GLU A 114 15.48 -33.91 5.17
C GLU A 114 15.24 -35.44 5.12
N GLU A 115 14.70 -35.98 4.02
CA GLU A 115 14.41 -37.41 3.85
C GLU A 115 15.40 -38.15 2.91
N THR A 116 16.51 -37.52 2.52
CA THR A 116 17.62 -38.14 1.74
C THR A 116 18.94 -37.98 2.46
#